data_AF-A0A0S8FD39-F1
#
_entry.id   AF-A0A0S8FD39-F1
#
_cell.length_a   1.000
_cell.length_b   1.000
_cell.length_c   1.000
_cell.angle_alpha   90.00
_cell.angle_beta   90.00
_cell.angle_gamma   90.00
#
_symmetry.space_group_name_H-M   'P 1'
#
loop_
_entity.id
_entity.type
_entity.pdbx_description
1 polymer ?
#
loop_
_entity_poly.entity_id
_entity_poly.type
_entity_poly.pdbx_seq_one_letter_code
_entity_poly.pdbx_strand_id
1 'polypeptide(L)'
;MDADWDPMDVWRRLRRDHPVQIDNPASSTGRMDRHNAKVFWASIAEYPDPLQDALFVIAHARGFEAAIAALDQAIRGHLADLRRNFPAAPLWNGERTHTTERDAGLRRAAS
;
A
#
# COMPACT_ATOMS: atom_id res chain seq x y z
N MET A 1 9.51 -4.77 -11.55
CA MET A 1 8.07 -5.10 -11.57
C MET A 1 7.48 -4.22 -10.49
N ASP A 2 6.97 -3.07 -10.90
CA ASP A 2 6.63 -1.93 -10.03
C ASP A 2 5.25 -2.10 -9.40
N ALA A 3 5.19 -2.74 -8.25
CA ALA A 3 4.09 -2.54 -7.32
C ALA A 3 4.65 -2.52 -5.90
N ASP A 4 5.07 -1.33 -5.47
CA ASP A 4 5.53 -0.98 -4.11
C ASP A 4 4.44 -1.09 -3.03
N TRP A 5 3.28 -1.69 -3.34
CA TRP A 5 2.12 -1.76 -2.44
C TRP A 5 1.50 -3.16 -2.39
N ASP A 6 1.06 -3.58 -1.21
CA ASP A 6 0.35 -4.84 -0.98
C ASP A 6 -1.17 -4.66 -1.22
N PRO A 7 -1.76 -5.37 -2.22
CA PRO A 7 -3.18 -5.31 -2.51
C PRO A 7 -4.09 -5.69 -1.35
N MET A 8 -3.65 -6.61 -0.49
CA MET A 8 -4.45 -7.07 0.64
C MET A 8 -4.48 -6.04 1.77
N ASP A 9 -3.37 -5.35 2.02
CA ASP A 9 -3.34 -4.23 2.95
C ASP A 9 -4.14 -3.03 2.45
N VAL A 10 -4.09 -2.75 1.15
CA VAL A 10 -4.92 -1.70 0.52
C VAL A 10 -6.40 -2.04 0.63
N TRP A 11 -6.80 -3.29 0.38
CA TRP A 11 -8.18 -3.74 0.60
C TRP A 11 -8.61 -3.57 2.07
N ARG A 12 -7.77 -3.93 3.04
CA ARG A 12 -8.07 -3.75 4.48
C ARG A 12 -8.32 -2.28 4.82
N ARG A 13 -7.55 -1.36 4.24
CA ARG A 13 -7.73 0.09 4.40
C ARG A 13 -9.03 0.57 3.76
N LEU A 14 -9.29 0.18 2.52
CA LEU A 14 -10.54 0.49 1.84
C LEU A 14 -11.75 0.04 2.66
N ARG A 15 -11.73 -1.18 3.21
CA ARG A 15 -12.83 -1.67 4.06
C ARG A 15 -13.00 -0.88 5.35
N ARG A 16 -11.93 -0.34 5.93
CA ARG A 16 -11.98 0.49 7.13
C ARG A 16 -12.57 1.87 6.85
N ASP A 17 -12.14 2.50 5.76
CA ASP A 17 -12.47 3.89 5.42
C ASP A 17 -13.78 3.99 4.60
N HIS A 18 -14.14 2.89 3.93
CA HIS A 18 -15.38 2.67 3.20
C HIS A 18 -15.98 1.32 3.63
N PRO A 19 -16.64 1.25 4.80
CA PRO A 19 -17.33 0.03 5.21
C PRO A 19 -18.31 -0.35 4.10
N VAL A 20 -18.10 -1.53 3.53
CA VAL A 20 -18.87 -2.03 2.38
C VAL A 20 -20.33 -2.18 2.82
N GLN A 21 -21.16 -1.17 2.55
CA GLN A 21 -22.60 -1.23 2.69
C GLN A 21 -23.17 -1.61 1.33
N ILE A 22 -23.51 -2.89 1.18
CA ILE A 22 -24.20 -3.39 -0.01
C ILE A 22 -25.69 -3.03 0.15
N ASP A 23 -26.10 -1.87 -0.34
CA ASP A 23 -27.46 -1.79 -0.87
C ASP A 23 -27.49 -2.70 -2.10
N ASN A 24 -28.43 -3.63 -2.12
CA ASN A 24 -28.53 -4.67 -3.15
C ASN A 24 -28.31 -4.05 -4.55
N PRO A 25 -27.26 -4.45 -5.30
CA PRO A 25 -26.93 -3.84 -6.59
C PRO A 25 -28.07 -3.98 -7.61
N ALA A 26 -28.93 -4.98 -7.42
CA ALA A 26 -30.13 -5.19 -8.23
C ALA A 26 -31.25 -4.17 -7.94
N SER A 27 -31.24 -3.51 -6.78
CA SER A 27 -32.18 -2.45 -6.40
C SER A 27 -31.59 -1.04 -6.44
N SER A 28 -30.29 -0.92 -6.69
CA SER A 28 -29.59 0.35 -6.82
C SER A 28 -29.73 0.87 -8.25
N THR A 29 -30.24 2.10 -8.43
CA THR A 29 -30.06 2.86 -9.68
C THR A 29 -28.63 3.40 -9.73
N GLY A 30 -27.65 2.49 -9.65
CA GLY A 30 -26.25 2.82 -9.46
C GLY A 30 -25.75 3.82 -10.50
N ARG A 31 -24.74 4.61 -10.13
CA ARG A 31 -24.19 5.67 -10.98
C ARG A 31 -23.36 5.17 -12.16
N MET A 32 -23.30 3.85 -12.36
CA MET A 32 -22.49 3.20 -13.37
C MET A 32 -23.36 2.40 -14.34
N ASP A 33 -23.40 2.83 -15.60
CA ASP A 33 -24.07 2.09 -16.66
C ASP A 33 -23.30 0.81 -17.07
N ARG A 34 -23.94 -0.02 -17.90
CA ARG A 34 -23.39 -1.31 -18.34
C ARG A 34 -22.09 -1.19 -19.14
N HIS A 35 -21.90 -0.11 -19.91
CA HIS A 35 -20.69 0.11 -20.68
C HIS A 35 -19.53 0.45 -19.74
N ASN A 36 -19.74 1.40 -18.83
CA ASN A 36 -18.77 1.81 -17.83
C ASN A 36 -18.41 0.67 -16.86
N ALA A 37 -19.37 -0.18 -16.50
CA ALA A 37 -19.10 -1.37 -15.69
C ALA A 37 -18.14 -2.36 -16.39
N LYS A 38 -18.30 -2.58 -17.70
CA LYS A 38 -17.42 -3.47 -18.46
C LYS A 38 -15.99 -2.93 -18.54
N VAL A 39 -15.84 -1.63 -18.80
CA VAL A 39 -14.53 -0.96 -18.83
C VAL A 39 -13.87 -1.03 -17.46
N PHE A 40 -14.64 -0.78 -16.39
CA PHE A 40 -14.16 -0.87 -15.03
C PHE A 40 -13.67 -2.27 -14.66
N TRP A 41 -14.46 -3.32 -14.91
CA TRP A 41 -14.05 -4.70 -14.65
C TRP A 41 -12.78 -5.09 -15.41
N ALA A 42 -12.64 -4.64 -16.67
CA ALA A 42 -11.42 -4.87 -17.43
C ALA A 42 -10.21 -4.15 -16.80
N SER A 43 -10.39 -2.97 -16.21
CA SER A 43 -9.30 -2.17 -15.62
C SER A 43 -8.77 -2.72 -14.29
N ILE A 44 -9.55 -3.55 -13.61
CA ILE A 44 -9.20 -4.14 -12.30
C ILE A 44 -9.02 -5.66 -12.35
N ALA A 45 -9.08 -6.27 -13.53
CA ALA A 45 -9.09 -7.73 -13.70
C ALA A 45 -7.84 -8.43 -13.12
N GLU A 46 -6.73 -7.72 -12.98
CA GLU A 46 -5.47 -8.24 -12.44
C GLU A 46 -5.39 -8.13 -10.90
N TYR A 47 -6.33 -7.45 -10.25
CA TYR A 47 -6.35 -7.31 -8.80
C TYR A 47 -6.92 -8.57 -8.13
N PRO A 48 -6.57 -8.85 -6.86
CA PRO A 48 -7.22 -9.94 -6.13
C PRO A 48 -8.73 -9.69 -5.97
N ASP A 49 -9.55 -10.75 -6.03
CA ASP A 49 -11.02 -10.68 -5.94
C ASP A 49 -11.55 -9.78 -4.81
N PRO A 50 -11.01 -9.82 -3.57
CA PRO A 50 -11.51 -8.96 -2.49
C PRO A 50 -11.35 -7.47 -2.79
N LEU A 51 -10.27 -7.09 -3.48
CA LEU A 51 -10.03 -5.71 -3.90
C LEU A 51 -10.93 -5.36 -5.08
N GLN A 52 -11.13 -6.28 -6.03
CA GLN A 52 -12.05 -6.05 -7.14
C GLN A 52 -13.48 -5.76 -6.64
N ASP A 53 -13.98 -6.60 -5.73
CA ASP A 53 -15.32 -6.47 -5.14
C ASP A 53 -15.50 -5.13 -4.41
N ALA A 54 -14.52 -4.74 -3.59
CA ALA A 54 -14.57 -3.49 -2.85
C ALA A 54 -14.62 -2.27 -3.80
N LEU A 55 -13.76 -2.26 -4.83
CA LEU A 55 -13.74 -1.18 -5.82
C LEU A 55 -15.03 -1.15 -6.63
N PHE A 56 -15.59 -2.30 -6.99
CA PHE A 56 -16.86 -2.38 -7.71
C PHE A 56 -18.03 -1.82 -6.91
N VAL A 57 -18.13 -2.14 -5.61
CA VAL A 57 -19.19 -1.59 -4.75
C VAL A 57 -19.08 -0.06 -4.66
N ILE A 58 -17.86 0.47 -4.48
CA ILE A 58 -17.65 1.92 -4.43
C ILE A 58 -18.01 2.57 -5.77
N ALA A 59 -17.56 1.99 -6.89
CA ALA A 59 -17.83 2.50 -8.22
C ALA A 59 -19.34 2.52 -8.54
N HIS A 60 -20.04 1.45 -8.16
CA HIS A 60 -21.48 1.33 -8.36
C HIS A 60 -22.28 2.35 -7.53
N ALA A 61 -21.91 2.55 -6.26
CA ALA A 61 -22.60 3.45 -5.35
C ALA A 61 -22.28 4.94 -5.61
N ARG A 62 -21.01 5.26 -5.92
CA ARG A 62 -20.50 6.64 -5.91
C ARG A 62 -19.95 7.12 -7.25
N GLY A 63 -19.80 6.24 -8.23
CA GLY A 63 -19.21 6.54 -9.54
C GLY A 63 -17.76 6.05 -9.64
N PHE A 64 -17.31 5.88 -10.89
CA PHE A 64 -15.98 5.36 -11.24
C PHE A 64 -14.85 6.18 -10.62
N GLU A 65 -14.96 7.51 -10.66
CA GLU A 65 -13.97 8.45 -10.14
C GLU A 65 -13.81 8.32 -8.62
N ALA A 66 -14.90 8.04 -7.90
CA ALA A 66 -14.85 7.85 -6.46
C ALA A 66 -14.11 6.56 -6.07
N ALA A 67 -14.22 5.50 -6.87
CA ALA A 67 -13.48 4.26 -6.65
C ALA A 67 -11.98 4.46 -6.89
N ILE A 68 -11.60 5.20 -7.94
CA ILE A 68 -10.19 5.53 -8.20
C ILE A 68 -9.62 6.41 -7.07
N ALA A 69 -10.36 7.43 -6.63
CA ALA A 69 -9.91 8.30 -5.55
C ALA A 69 -9.72 7.52 -4.24
N ALA A 70 -10.63 6.60 -3.92
CA ALA A 70 -10.50 5.72 -2.76
C ALA A 70 -9.27 4.81 -2.86
N LEU A 71 -9.02 4.21 -4.04
CA LEU A 71 -7.86 3.38 -4.30
C LEU A 71 -6.54 4.16 -4.13
N ASP A 72 -6.43 5.32 -4.78
CA ASP A 72 -5.25 6.20 -4.68
C ASP A 72 -4.98 6.62 -3.23
N GLN A 73 -6.02 7.01 -2.50
CA GLN A 73 -5.90 7.36 -1.08
C GLN A 73 -5.41 6.18 -0.23
N ALA A 74 -5.94 4.97 -0.47
CA ALA A 74 -5.55 3.78 0.27
C ALA A 74 -4.10 3.35 -0.03
N ILE A 75 -3.67 3.43 -1.29
CA ILE A 75 -2.27 3.18 -1.71
C ILE A 75 -1.34 4.19 -1.05
N ARG A 76 -1.64 5.49 -1.13
CA ARG A 76 -0.83 6.54 -0.47
C ARG A 76 -0.71 6.31 1.02
N GLY A 77 -1.80 5.91 1.68
CA GLY A 77 -1.80 5.56 3.10
C GLY A 77 -0.91 4.36 3.41
N HIS A 78 -0.95 3.31 2.60
CA HIS A 78 -0.09 2.13 2.74
C HIS A 78 1.40 2.50 2.58
N LEU A 79 1.75 3.23 1.52
CA LEU A 79 3.12 3.67 1.26
C LEU A 79 3.65 4.61 2.37
N ALA A 80 2.80 5.49 2.89
CA ALA A 80 3.17 6.37 4.00
C ALA A 80 3.49 5.57 5.28
N ASP A 81 2.75 4.49 5.55
CA ASP A 81 2.99 3.63 6.71
C ASP A 81 4.24 2.76 6.52
N LEU A 82 4.49 2.24 5.32
CA LEU A 82 5.75 1.57 4.99
C LEU A 82 6.94 2.49 5.23
N ARG A 83 6.89 3.73 4.72
CA ARG A 83 7.96 4.72 4.92
C ARG A 83 8.18 5.10 6.38
N ARG A 84 7.12 5.09 7.19
CA ARG A 84 7.19 5.39 8.63
C ARG A 84 7.80 4.24 9.43
N ASN A 85 7.41 3.01 9.11
CA ASN A 85 7.80 1.81 9.87
C ASN A 85 9.16 1.25 9.43
N PHE A 86 9.52 1.48 8.17
CA PHE A 86 10.83 1.16 7.60
C PHE A 86 11.44 2.45 7.05
N PRO A 87 11.84 3.40 7.92
CA PRO A 87 12.63 4.52 7.46
C PRO A 87 13.89 3.93 6.81
N ALA A 88 14.23 4.37 5.59
CA ALA A 88 15.47 3.97 4.95
C ALA A 88 16.59 4.08 5.99
N ALA A 89 17.28 2.96 6.26
CA ALA A 89 18.39 2.95 7.21
C ALA A 89 19.31 4.12 6.85
N PRO A 90 19.85 4.87 7.84
CA PRO A 90 20.83 5.89 7.53
C PRO A 90 21.89 5.21 6.67
N LEU A 91 22.10 5.74 5.46
CA LEU A 91 23.20 5.31 4.61
C LEU A 91 24.42 5.28 5.53
N TRP A 92 25.00 4.10 5.68
CA TRP A 92 26.12 3.89 6.58
C TRP A 92 27.25 4.82 6.12
N ASN A 93 27.34 6.01 6.73
CA ASN A 93 28.47 6.91 6.55
C ASN A 93 29.63 6.20 7.22
N GLY A 94 30.48 5.58 6.41
CA GLY A 94 31.57 4.71 6.83
C GLY A 94 32.70 5.43 7.56
N GLU A 95 32.41 6.13 8.65
CA GLU A 95 33.41 6.45 9.67
C GLU A 95 33.53 5.26 10.60
N ARG A 96 34.33 4.27 10.17
CA ARG A 96 35.02 3.38 11.11
C ARG A 96 35.88 4.26 12.02
N THR A 97 35.36 4.61 13.19
CA THR A 97 36.21 4.98 14.33
C THR A 97 37.00 3.73 14.71
N HIS A 98 38.19 3.60 14.13
CA HIS A 98 39.21 2.66 14.56
C HIS A 98 39.66 3.05 15.97
N THR A 99 38.94 2.55 16.97
CA THR A 99 39.34 2.51 18.38
C THR A 99 38.64 1.24 18.89
N THR A 100 39.28 0.20 19.40
CA THR A 100 40.51 0.15 20.18
C THR A 100 40.89 -1.33 20.26
N GLU A 101 41.92 -1.82 19.56
CA GLU A 101 42.46 -3.18 19.84
C GLU A 101 43.84 -3.48 19.24
N ARG A 102 44.73 -2.47 19.13
CA ARG A 102 46.14 -2.72 18.76
C ARG A 102 47.21 -2.13 19.66
N ASP A 103 46.86 -1.29 20.64
CA ASP A 103 47.83 -0.71 21.59
C ASP A 103 47.84 -1.34 23.00
N ALA A 104 47.01 -2.35 23.27
CA ALA A 104 47.02 -3.06 24.56
C ALA A 104 48.01 -4.25 24.61
N GLY A 105 48.60 -4.65 23.47
CA GLY A 105 49.43 -5.86 23.38
C GLY A 105 50.94 -5.64 23.28
N LEU A 106 51.43 -4.40 23.06
CA LEU A 106 52.83 -4.13 22.69
C LEU A 106 53.61 -3.29 23.71
N ARG A 107 53.25 -3.38 25.00
CA ARG A 107 54.04 -2.83 26.13
C ARG A 107 54.29 -3.82 27.29
N ARG A 108 54.23 -5.13 27.05
CA ARG A 108 54.60 -6.16 28.05
C ARG A 108 55.68 -7.15 27.59
N ALA A 109 56.50 -6.79 26.62
CA ALA A 109 57.67 -7.59 26.22
C ALA A 109 58.88 -6.70 25.89
N ALA A 110 59.16 -5.72 26.74
CA ALA A 110 60.43 -5.00 26.76
C ALA A 110 60.66 -4.45 28.18
N SER A 111 60.98 -5.36 29.10
CA SER A 111 61.67 -5.07 30.37
C SER A 111 62.59 -6.23 30.65
#